data_AF-A0A2D5A8P2-F1
#
_entry.id   AF-A0A2D5A8P2-F1
#
_cell.length_a   1.000
_cell.length_b   1.000
_cell.length_c   1.000
_cell.angle_alpha   90.00
_cell.angle_beta   90.00
_cell.angle_gamma   90.00
#
_symmetry.space_group_name_H-M   'P 1'
#
loop_
_entity.id
_entity.type
_entity.pdbx_description
1 polymer ?
#
loop_
_entity_poly.entity_id
_entity_poly.type
_entity_poly.pdbx_seq_one_letter_code
_entity_poly.pdbx_strand_id
1 'polypeptide(L)'
;MAGMHGFIGLILSVVFLGPAMPGAPVTVSASEPTPVQQAQDPWPGRPNPPLYRSNPRGYTVGLSVDFGTERFLMAGGAIAMDVATVDTTVVADLRGLEALVRINGTPVPPGLQIEGDPASGQQRVTLTLPKGESTAAISTRVTWPAIAFDVAVDEAAAARVTWPREWPETVRPYLAASELIQSEDEIFKAFIEKTTNGRLRRTPIYIAAKELVRSAILQFRNVEGGSLYREGDGRIVGFQLQGAVAATSATQVTPADMVCVCVAVLRAAGIPARPVIGIHSGDGDSGDSKRPKGRRTFCSWAEFHLPGAGWVPFDPFEMRGQGLRQADIARPWRWFGTIKSMNRRVGIAYDFAPFNHGRVLGYPAGWVYRLESSDPIVGFGLPITSIQMIGRGTVRP
;
A
#
# COMPACT_ATOMS: atom_id res chain seq x y z
N MET A 1 -53.19 -42.95 42.21
CA MET A 1 -53.46 -42.90 40.75
C MET A 1 -52.10 -42.71 40.07
N ALA A 2 -51.39 -43.80 39.78
CA ALA A 2 -51.32 -44.43 38.44
C ALA A 2 -50.78 -43.43 37.40
N GLY A 3 -49.46 -43.36 37.14
CA GLY A 3 -48.65 -44.23 36.27
C GLY A 3 -47.84 -43.23 35.40
N MET A 4 -46.56 -43.41 35.05
CA MET A 4 -46.00 -44.51 34.28
C MET A 4 -44.46 -44.37 34.25
N HIS A 5 -43.78 -45.52 34.28
CA HIS A 5 -42.33 -45.70 34.27
C HIS A 5 -41.69 -45.51 32.88
N GLY A 6 -40.37 -45.33 32.83
CA GLY A 6 -39.57 -45.53 31.61
C GLY A 6 -38.06 -45.47 31.86
N PHE A 7 -37.43 -46.63 31.94
CA PHE A 7 -36.04 -46.89 32.31
C PHE A 7 -35.03 -46.63 31.18
N ILE A 8 -33.78 -46.40 31.60
CA ILE A 8 -32.54 -46.24 30.81
C ILE A 8 -32.21 -47.53 30.03
N GLY A 9 -31.95 -47.39 28.73
CA GLY A 9 -31.47 -48.46 27.85
C GLY A 9 -30.24 -48.01 27.04
N LEU A 10 -29.08 -48.56 27.40
CA LEU A 10 -27.79 -48.40 26.74
C LEU A 10 -27.76 -49.28 25.48
N ILE A 11 -27.65 -48.69 24.29
CA ILE A 11 -27.48 -49.45 23.04
C ILE A 11 -25.98 -49.49 22.69
N LEU A 12 -25.37 -50.67 22.87
CA LEU A 12 -24.14 -51.06 22.18
C LEU A 12 -24.45 -51.26 20.70
N SER A 13 -23.76 -50.53 19.82
CA SER A 13 -23.68 -50.88 18.40
C SER A 13 -22.26 -51.33 18.07
N VAL A 14 -22.13 -52.63 17.81
CA VAL A 14 -20.94 -53.33 17.36
C VAL A 14 -20.65 -52.92 15.92
N VAL A 15 -19.50 -52.29 15.67
CA VAL A 15 -18.99 -52.07 14.30
C VAL A 15 -18.01 -53.19 13.97
N PHE A 16 -18.35 -53.97 12.95
CA PHE A 16 -17.49 -54.99 12.37
C PHE A 16 -16.24 -54.36 11.74
N LEU A 17 -15.06 -54.78 12.21
CA LEU A 17 -13.76 -54.51 11.58
C LEU A 17 -13.58 -55.46 10.39
N GLY A 18 -13.64 -54.93 9.17
CA GLY A 18 -13.10 -55.59 7.98
C GLY A 18 -11.58 -55.35 7.87
N PRO A 19 -10.81 -56.28 7.28
CA PRO A 19 -9.36 -56.14 7.18
C PRO A 19 -8.96 -55.02 6.23
N ALA A 20 -8.05 -54.15 6.69
CA ALA A 20 -7.50 -53.05 5.90
C ALA A 20 -6.54 -53.57 4.82
N MET A 21 -6.82 -53.25 3.56
CA MET A 21 -5.84 -53.33 2.47
C MET A 21 -4.83 -52.17 2.60
N PRO A 22 -3.52 -52.38 2.36
CA PRO A 22 -2.54 -51.31 2.44
C PRO A 22 -2.71 -50.37 1.23
N GLY A 23 -3.25 -49.17 1.47
CA GLY A 23 -3.34 -48.11 0.48
C GLY A 23 -1.95 -47.61 0.09
N ALA A 24 -1.66 -47.62 -1.21
CA ALA A 24 -0.46 -47.05 -1.80
C ALA A 24 -0.25 -45.58 -1.37
N PRO A 25 0.99 -45.11 -1.25
CA PRO A 25 1.26 -43.72 -0.87
C PRO A 25 0.66 -42.79 -1.92
N VAL A 26 -0.29 -41.94 -1.50
CA VAL A 26 -0.79 -40.84 -2.32
C VAL A 26 0.33 -39.81 -2.40
N THR A 27 1.10 -39.87 -3.48
CA THR A 27 2.00 -38.79 -3.87
C THR A 27 1.11 -37.61 -4.26
N VAL A 28 0.89 -36.67 -3.34
CA VAL A 28 0.31 -35.37 -3.67
C VAL A 28 1.36 -34.61 -4.48
N SER A 29 1.37 -34.85 -5.78
CA SER A 29 2.12 -34.02 -6.72
C SER A 29 1.43 -32.65 -6.72
N ALA A 30 1.98 -31.71 -5.96
CA ALA A 30 1.60 -30.31 -6.05
C ALA A 30 1.88 -29.88 -7.50
N SER A 31 0.83 -29.75 -8.30
CA SER A 31 0.92 -29.17 -9.63
C SER A 31 1.49 -27.76 -9.48
N GLU A 32 2.67 -27.52 -10.04
CA GLU A 32 3.22 -26.18 -10.20
C GLU A 32 2.18 -25.29 -10.88
N PRO A 33 2.00 -24.04 -10.46
CA PRO A 33 1.01 -23.16 -11.05
C PRO A 33 1.35 -22.92 -12.52
N THR A 34 0.46 -23.37 -13.41
CA THR A 34 0.47 -23.06 -14.84
C THR A 34 0.60 -21.55 -15.04
N PRO A 35 1.49 -21.05 -15.94
CA PRO A 35 1.59 -19.62 -16.20
C PRO A 35 0.25 -19.11 -16.75
N VAL A 36 -0.38 -18.19 -16.04
CA VAL A 36 -1.57 -17.49 -16.53
C VAL A 36 -1.19 -16.80 -17.84
N GLN A 37 -1.95 -17.08 -18.91
CA GLN A 37 -1.75 -16.50 -20.24
C GLN A 37 -1.88 -14.97 -20.16
N GLN A 38 -0.75 -14.28 -20.22
CA GLN A 38 -0.64 -12.82 -20.26
C GLN A 38 -1.54 -12.15 -21.33
N ALA A 39 -1.91 -12.90 -22.38
CA ALA A 39 -2.81 -12.46 -23.45
C ALA A 39 -4.26 -12.17 -23.00
N GLN A 40 -4.65 -12.53 -21.77
CA GLN A 40 -6.02 -12.38 -21.26
C GLN A 40 -6.18 -11.23 -20.23
N ASP A 41 -5.15 -10.41 -19.99
CA ASP A 41 -5.29 -9.21 -19.14
C ASP A 41 -5.75 -8.02 -20.00
N PRO A 42 -7.04 -7.62 -19.92
CA PRO A 42 -7.60 -6.52 -20.70
C PRO A 42 -7.34 -5.15 -20.05
N TRP A 43 -6.89 -5.13 -18.79
CA TRP A 43 -6.92 -3.91 -18.00
C TRP A 43 -5.72 -3.03 -18.33
N PRO A 44 -5.86 -1.70 -18.26
CA PRO A 44 -4.72 -0.78 -18.41
C PRO A 44 -3.59 -1.09 -17.43
N GLY A 45 -2.36 -0.69 -17.78
CA GLY A 45 -1.20 -0.86 -16.90
C GLY A 45 -0.78 -2.31 -16.69
N ARG A 46 -1.20 -3.23 -17.57
CA ARG A 46 -0.77 -4.63 -17.48
C ARG A 46 0.76 -4.72 -17.54
N PRO A 47 1.40 -5.47 -16.63
CA PRO A 47 2.84 -5.66 -16.67
C PRO A 47 3.26 -6.56 -17.83
N ASN A 48 4.54 -6.48 -18.19
CA ASN A 48 5.18 -7.46 -19.08
C ASN A 48 5.92 -8.52 -18.25
N PRO A 49 6.22 -9.71 -18.83
CA PRO A 49 7.05 -10.70 -18.17
C PRO A 49 8.38 -10.05 -17.76
N PRO A 50 8.92 -10.41 -16.58
CA PRO A 50 8.52 -11.54 -15.76
C PRO A 50 7.47 -11.24 -14.66
N LEU A 51 6.78 -10.10 -14.76
CA LEU A 51 5.78 -9.67 -13.80
C LEU A 51 4.36 -9.94 -14.34
N TYR A 52 3.50 -10.48 -13.48
CA TYR A 52 2.15 -10.90 -13.83
C TYR A 52 1.16 -10.47 -12.74
N ARG A 53 -0.08 -10.21 -13.15
CA ARG A 53 -1.18 -9.93 -12.21
C ARG A 53 -2.38 -10.83 -12.48
N SER A 54 -3.19 -11.07 -11.46
CA SER A 54 -4.33 -12.00 -11.50
C SER A 54 -5.38 -11.65 -10.44
N ASN A 55 -6.46 -12.44 -10.39
CA ASN A 55 -7.53 -12.33 -9.38
C ASN A 55 -8.05 -10.89 -9.18
N PRO A 56 -8.51 -10.21 -10.25
CA PRO A 56 -9.05 -8.86 -10.16
C PRO A 56 -10.21 -8.78 -9.16
N ARG A 57 -10.13 -7.79 -8.27
CA ARG A 57 -11.16 -7.51 -7.26
C ARG A 57 -11.56 -6.05 -7.29
N GLY A 58 -12.86 -5.82 -7.42
CA GLY A 58 -13.44 -4.49 -7.52
C GLY A 58 -13.72 -3.88 -6.16
N TYR A 59 -13.57 -2.57 -6.09
CA TYR A 59 -13.80 -1.75 -4.91
C TYR A 59 -14.42 -0.42 -5.28
N THR A 60 -15.23 0.13 -4.38
CA THR A 60 -15.36 1.58 -4.25
C THR A 60 -14.44 2.01 -3.13
N VAL A 61 -13.42 2.80 -3.44
CA VAL A 61 -12.49 3.37 -2.45
C VAL A 61 -12.76 4.84 -2.25
N GLY A 62 -12.31 5.39 -1.14
CA GLY A 62 -12.42 6.81 -0.89
C GLY A 62 -11.62 7.29 0.30
N LEU A 63 -11.44 8.60 0.31
CA LEU A 63 -10.73 9.35 1.32
C LEU A 63 -11.65 10.48 1.78
N SER A 64 -11.74 10.68 3.09
CA SER A 64 -12.35 11.87 3.68
C SER A 64 -11.34 12.57 4.57
N VAL A 65 -11.30 13.89 4.46
CA VAL A 65 -10.45 14.75 5.30
C VAL A 65 -11.36 15.76 5.98
N ASP A 66 -11.39 15.68 7.30
CA ASP A 66 -12.25 16.48 8.18
C ASP A 66 -11.40 17.38 9.07
N PHE A 67 -11.72 18.68 9.10
CA PHE A 67 -11.06 19.68 9.94
C PHE A 67 -12.03 20.15 11.01
N GLY A 68 -11.61 20.03 12.27
CA GLY A 68 -12.24 20.73 13.40
C GLY A 68 -11.54 22.07 13.59
N THR A 69 -12.32 23.15 13.71
CA THR A 69 -11.79 24.50 13.79
C THR A 69 -12.70 25.37 14.65
N GLU A 70 -12.11 26.35 15.34
CA GLU A 70 -12.87 27.49 15.85
C GLU A 70 -13.40 28.34 14.67
N ARG A 71 -14.32 29.25 14.96
CA ARG A 71 -14.94 30.12 13.96
C ARG A 71 -13.88 31.00 13.28
N PHE A 72 -13.77 30.92 11.96
CA PHE A 72 -12.95 31.82 11.15
C PHE A 72 -13.61 32.13 9.80
N LEU A 73 -13.22 33.26 9.22
CA LEU A 73 -13.65 33.66 7.88
C LEU A 73 -12.70 33.06 6.83
N MET A 74 -13.17 32.04 6.13
CA MET A 74 -12.42 31.38 5.07
C MET A 74 -12.43 32.27 3.81
N ALA A 75 -11.24 32.72 3.42
CA ALA A 75 -10.99 33.45 2.18
C ALA A 75 -10.80 32.53 0.96
N GLY A 76 -10.80 31.21 1.19
CA GLY A 76 -10.74 30.17 0.18
C GLY A 76 -9.91 28.99 0.69
N GLY A 77 -9.74 27.97 -0.15
CA GLY A 77 -8.83 26.89 0.16
C GLY A 77 -8.88 25.78 -0.86
N ALA A 78 -8.07 24.77 -0.64
CA ALA A 78 -8.05 23.56 -1.45
C ALA A 78 -7.57 22.38 -0.62
N ILE A 79 -8.09 21.21 -0.95
CA ILE A 79 -7.51 19.93 -0.56
C ILE A 79 -7.09 19.24 -1.84
N ALA A 80 -5.82 18.85 -1.92
CA ALA A 80 -5.28 18.13 -3.06
C ALA A 80 -4.80 16.76 -2.61
N MET A 81 -5.00 15.77 -3.46
CA MET A 81 -4.49 14.43 -3.27
C MET A 81 -3.95 13.90 -4.58
N ASP A 82 -2.86 13.14 -4.47
CA ASP A 82 -2.36 12.38 -5.60
C ASP A 82 -3.06 11.03 -5.57
N VAL A 83 -3.83 10.73 -6.61
CA VAL A 83 -4.58 9.49 -6.76
C VAL A 83 -3.85 8.56 -7.71
N ALA A 84 -3.49 7.37 -7.23
CA ALA A 84 -2.99 6.27 -8.06
C ALA A 84 -4.09 5.84 -9.06
N THR A 85 -3.76 5.87 -10.35
CA THR A 85 -4.69 5.55 -11.43
C THR A 85 -4.39 4.20 -12.06
N VAL A 86 -3.35 4.09 -12.87
CA VAL A 86 -3.03 2.90 -13.65
C VAL A 86 -1.68 2.34 -13.22
N ASP A 87 -1.67 1.13 -12.69
CA ASP A 87 -0.47 0.47 -12.19
C ASP A 87 -0.57 -1.07 -12.26
N THR A 88 0.54 -1.74 -11.95
CA THR A 88 0.61 -3.20 -11.82
C THR A 88 -0.41 -3.72 -10.82
N THR A 89 -0.55 -3.06 -9.67
CA THR A 89 -1.36 -3.58 -8.54
C THR A 89 -2.80 -3.06 -8.56
N VAL A 90 -3.06 -1.94 -9.25
CA VAL A 90 -4.33 -1.22 -9.20
C VAL A 90 -4.69 -0.58 -10.54
N VAL A 91 -6.00 -0.55 -10.84
CA VAL A 91 -6.58 0.31 -11.87
C VAL A 91 -7.74 1.08 -11.24
N ALA A 92 -7.66 2.41 -11.19
CA ALA A 92 -8.69 3.30 -10.73
C ALA A 92 -9.30 4.08 -11.89
N ASP A 93 -10.61 4.32 -11.85
CA ASP A 93 -11.34 5.09 -12.84
C ASP A 93 -11.94 6.35 -12.21
N LEU A 94 -11.26 7.48 -12.42
CA LEU A 94 -11.67 8.77 -11.85
C LEU A 94 -12.80 9.43 -12.63
N ARG A 95 -13.26 8.87 -13.77
CA ARG A 95 -14.48 9.36 -14.44
C ARG A 95 -15.73 9.12 -13.60
N GLY A 96 -15.69 8.09 -12.76
CA GLY A 96 -16.72 7.79 -11.76
C GLY A 96 -16.43 8.37 -10.38
N LEU A 97 -15.53 9.36 -10.28
CA LEU A 97 -15.22 9.99 -9.00
C LEU A 97 -16.39 10.85 -8.52
N GLU A 98 -16.81 10.60 -7.29
CA GLU A 98 -17.79 11.42 -6.59
C GLU A 98 -17.05 12.27 -5.54
N ALA A 99 -17.38 13.55 -5.47
CA ALA A 99 -16.81 14.49 -4.50
C ALA A 99 -17.92 15.17 -3.70
N LEU A 100 -17.66 15.38 -2.42
CA LEU A 100 -18.53 16.10 -1.50
C LEU A 100 -17.69 16.99 -0.60
N VAL A 101 -18.08 18.27 -0.51
CA VAL A 101 -17.57 19.20 0.48
C VAL A 101 -18.74 19.64 1.35
N ARG A 102 -18.54 19.67 2.66
CA ARG A 102 -19.48 20.24 3.63
C ARG A 102 -18.77 21.27 4.48
N ILE A 103 -19.41 22.41 4.66
CA ILE A 103 -18.97 23.47 5.58
C ILE A 103 -20.07 23.63 6.62
N ASN A 104 -19.72 23.48 7.90
CA ASN A 104 -20.65 23.49 9.02
C ASN A 104 -21.81 22.50 8.82
N GLY A 105 -21.48 21.32 8.27
CA GLY A 105 -22.46 20.26 7.96
C GLY A 105 -23.29 20.49 6.68
N THR A 106 -23.24 21.68 6.08
CA THR A 106 -24.02 22.02 4.88
C THR A 106 -23.23 21.67 3.61
N PRO A 107 -23.79 20.89 2.67
CA PRO A 107 -23.14 20.62 1.39
C PRO A 107 -22.90 21.91 0.60
N VAL A 108 -21.69 22.04 0.05
CA VAL A 108 -21.33 23.11 -0.89
C VAL A 108 -20.79 22.49 -2.17
N PRO A 109 -20.94 23.15 -3.33
CA PRO A 109 -20.38 22.65 -4.57
C PRO A 109 -18.86 22.46 -4.45
N PRO A 110 -18.32 21.24 -4.67
CA PRO A 110 -16.88 21.05 -4.69
C PRO A 110 -16.34 21.68 -5.97
N GLY A 111 -15.36 22.57 -5.86
CA GLY A 111 -14.56 22.98 -7.04
C GLY A 111 -13.62 21.84 -7.42
N LEU A 112 -14.18 20.75 -7.98
CA LEU A 112 -13.45 19.55 -8.32
C LEU A 112 -12.61 19.78 -9.59
N GLN A 113 -11.30 19.54 -9.48
CA GLN A 113 -10.37 19.55 -10.60
C GLN A 113 -9.57 18.25 -10.59
N ILE A 114 -9.40 17.65 -11.76
CA ILE A 114 -8.56 16.46 -11.97
C ILE A 114 -7.49 16.83 -12.98
N GLU A 115 -6.22 16.74 -12.58
CA GLU A 115 -5.06 17.10 -13.41
C GLU A 115 -4.16 15.87 -13.66
N GLY A 116 -3.51 15.86 -14.82
CA GLY A 116 -2.62 14.78 -15.24
C GLY A 116 -3.30 13.74 -16.13
N ASP A 117 -2.49 12.91 -16.78
CA ASP A 117 -2.95 11.82 -17.65
C ASP A 117 -3.23 10.56 -16.81
N PRO A 118 -4.44 9.97 -16.86
CA PRO A 118 -4.73 8.70 -16.19
C PRO A 118 -3.72 7.59 -16.54
N ALA A 119 -3.18 7.58 -17.76
CA ALA A 119 -2.22 6.58 -18.22
C ALA A 119 -0.80 6.79 -17.64
N SER A 120 -0.52 7.95 -17.07
CA SER A 120 0.77 8.24 -16.39
C SER A 120 0.91 7.52 -15.04
N GLY A 121 -0.17 6.90 -14.56
CA GLY A 121 -0.22 6.10 -13.34
C GLY A 121 -0.64 6.86 -12.09
N GLN A 122 -0.67 8.20 -12.13
CA GLN A 122 -1.22 9.04 -11.08
C GLN A 122 -1.92 10.28 -11.66
N GLN A 123 -2.94 10.76 -10.97
CA GLN A 123 -3.59 12.04 -11.27
C GLN A 123 -3.78 12.82 -9.98
N ARG A 124 -3.75 14.15 -10.07
CA ARG A 124 -4.07 15.01 -8.93
C ARG A 124 -5.56 15.28 -8.91
N VAL A 125 -6.18 15.09 -7.75
CA VAL A 125 -7.56 15.49 -7.48
C VAL A 125 -7.54 16.65 -6.49
N THR A 126 -8.08 17.78 -6.89
CA THR A 126 -8.18 19.00 -6.07
C THR A 126 -9.65 19.32 -5.81
N LEU A 127 -9.99 19.55 -4.54
CA LEU A 127 -11.28 20.08 -4.11
C LEU A 127 -11.08 21.52 -3.63
N THR A 128 -11.55 22.50 -4.40
CA THR A 128 -11.57 23.90 -3.94
C THR A 128 -12.63 24.08 -2.87
N LEU A 129 -12.24 24.78 -1.80
CA LEU A 129 -13.11 25.19 -0.72
C LEU A 129 -13.57 26.64 -1.00
N PRO A 130 -14.89 26.90 -1.02
CA PRO A 130 -15.42 28.22 -1.34
C PRO A 130 -15.09 29.24 -0.23
N LYS A 131 -15.22 30.53 -0.56
CA LYS A 131 -15.22 31.59 0.44
C LYS A 131 -16.44 31.47 1.32
N GLY A 132 -16.29 31.78 2.60
CA GLY A 132 -17.43 31.82 3.52
C GLY A 132 -17.03 31.73 4.98
N GLU A 133 -18.04 31.81 5.83
CA GLU A 133 -17.86 31.65 7.26
C GLU A 133 -17.77 30.16 7.62
N SER A 134 -16.63 29.74 8.19
CA SER A 134 -16.46 28.40 8.76
C SER A 134 -16.57 28.52 10.27
N THR A 135 -17.65 27.99 10.86
CA THR A 135 -17.95 28.17 12.28
C THR A 135 -17.61 26.96 13.14
N ALA A 136 -17.37 25.78 12.54
CA ALA A 136 -17.04 24.58 13.32
C ALA A 136 -16.30 23.46 12.56
N ALA A 137 -16.66 23.18 11.29
CA ALA A 137 -16.17 21.98 10.61
C ALA A 137 -16.13 22.11 9.09
N ILE A 138 -15.02 21.69 8.49
CA ILE A 138 -14.88 21.46 7.04
C ILE A 138 -14.71 19.96 6.85
N SER A 139 -15.62 19.36 6.09
CA SER A 139 -15.57 17.94 5.77
C SER A 139 -15.48 17.76 4.27
N THR A 140 -14.52 16.96 3.82
CA THR A 140 -14.38 16.62 2.41
C THR A 140 -14.37 15.13 2.24
N ARG A 141 -14.93 14.67 1.13
CA ARG A 141 -14.93 13.26 0.73
C ARG A 141 -14.76 13.17 -0.76
N VAL A 142 -13.92 12.23 -1.16
CA VAL A 142 -13.86 11.74 -2.54
C VAL A 142 -13.96 10.22 -2.53
N THR A 143 -14.67 9.67 -3.50
CA THR A 143 -14.78 8.23 -3.70
C THR A 143 -14.69 7.91 -5.18
N TRP A 144 -14.04 6.81 -5.53
CA TRP A 144 -13.92 6.36 -6.91
C TRP A 144 -13.89 4.83 -7.00
N PRO A 145 -14.29 4.25 -8.13
CA PRO A 145 -14.10 2.83 -8.40
C PRO A 145 -12.63 2.48 -8.64
N ALA A 146 -12.20 1.35 -8.09
CA ALA A 146 -10.87 0.79 -8.30
C ALA A 146 -10.91 -0.73 -8.39
N ILE A 147 -9.97 -1.31 -9.11
CA ILE A 147 -9.71 -2.74 -9.21
C ILE A 147 -8.31 -3.00 -8.68
N ALA A 148 -8.17 -3.95 -7.75
CA ALA A 148 -6.88 -4.41 -7.26
C ALA A 148 -6.60 -5.84 -7.73
N PHE A 149 -5.32 -6.17 -7.86
CA PHE A 149 -4.86 -7.45 -8.41
C PHE A 149 -3.88 -8.15 -7.47
N ASP A 150 -3.88 -9.48 -7.49
CA ASP A 150 -2.77 -10.26 -6.96
C ASP A 150 -1.59 -10.18 -7.92
N VAL A 151 -0.37 -10.21 -7.40
CA VAL A 151 0.84 -10.06 -8.21
C VAL A 151 1.73 -11.29 -8.04
N ALA A 152 2.34 -11.73 -9.14
CA ALA A 152 3.34 -12.79 -9.18
C ALA A 152 4.52 -12.39 -10.05
N VAL A 153 5.72 -12.81 -9.66
CA VAL A 153 6.96 -12.62 -10.42
C VAL A 153 7.58 -13.98 -10.72
N ASP A 154 7.91 -14.23 -11.98
CA ASP A 154 8.85 -15.29 -12.35
C ASP A 154 10.26 -14.83 -11.95
N GLU A 155 10.69 -15.22 -10.75
CA GLU A 155 11.98 -14.77 -10.23
C GLU A 155 13.18 -15.30 -11.03
N ALA A 156 13.06 -16.46 -11.68
CA ALA A 156 14.13 -16.99 -12.50
C ALA A 156 14.36 -16.10 -13.73
N ALA A 157 13.28 -15.62 -14.35
CA ALA A 157 13.35 -14.63 -15.42
C ALA A 157 13.74 -13.24 -14.91
N ALA A 158 13.20 -12.79 -13.77
CA ALA A 158 13.56 -11.50 -13.18
C ALA A 158 15.04 -11.41 -12.79
N ALA A 159 15.63 -12.51 -12.31
CA ALA A 159 17.05 -12.62 -12.01
C ALA A 159 17.96 -12.50 -13.24
N ARG A 160 17.41 -12.56 -14.47
CA ARG A 160 18.16 -12.31 -15.72
C ARG A 160 18.04 -10.88 -16.23
N VAL A 161 17.16 -10.06 -15.65
CA VAL A 161 16.98 -8.66 -16.06
C VAL A 161 18.18 -7.84 -15.62
N THR A 162 18.82 -7.19 -16.58
CA THR A 162 20.00 -6.35 -16.36
C THR A 162 19.61 -4.89 -16.14
N TRP A 163 20.58 -4.08 -15.71
CA TRP A 163 20.42 -2.65 -15.57
C TRP A 163 20.18 -2.00 -16.94
N PRO A 164 19.21 -1.09 -17.07
CA PRO A 164 19.04 -0.34 -18.30
C PRO A 164 20.18 0.67 -18.45
N ARG A 165 20.50 1.04 -19.69
CA ARG A 165 21.42 2.16 -19.95
C ARG A 165 20.84 3.47 -19.43
N GLU A 166 19.55 3.67 -19.68
CA GLU A 166 18.80 4.83 -19.25
C GLU A 166 17.41 4.41 -18.78
N TRP A 167 16.92 5.09 -17.74
CA TRP A 167 15.55 4.91 -17.27
C TRP A 167 14.56 5.71 -18.12
N PRO A 168 13.39 5.16 -18.46
CA PRO A 168 12.31 5.90 -19.11
C PRO A 168 11.95 7.18 -18.34
N GLU A 169 11.54 8.23 -19.04
CA GLU A 169 11.18 9.51 -18.42
C GLU A 169 10.04 9.38 -17.42
N THR A 170 9.09 8.49 -17.67
CA THR A 170 7.95 8.22 -16.80
C THR A 170 8.34 7.65 -15.43
N VAL A 171 9.51 7.02 -15.30
CA VAL A 171 9.97 6.43 -14.02
C VAL A 171 11.13 7.19 -13.40
N ARG A 172 11.78 8.07 -14.17
CA ARG A 172 12.94 8.86 -13.73
C ARG A 172 12.67 9.72 -12.48
N PRO A 173 11.48 10.35 -12.29
CA PRO A 173 11.18 11.08 -11.06
C PRO A 173 11.32 10.23 -9.79
N TYR A 174 11.06 8.93 -9.87
CA TYR A 174 11.15 8.02 -8.72
C TYR A 174 12.59 7.58 -8.37
N LEU A 175 13.60 8.22 -8.97
CA LEU A 175 14.99 8.16 -8.52
C LEU A 175 15.35 9.28 -7.56
N ALA A 176 14.63 10.40 -7.62
CA ALA A 176 14.94 11.60 -6.86
C ALA A 176 14.60 11.44 -5.38
N ALA A 177 15.31 12.16 -4.52
CA ALA A 177 14.87 12.34 -3.14
C ALA A 177 13.50 13.04 -3.12
N SER A 178 12.70 12.72 -2.11
CA SER A 178 11.43 13.38 -1.83
C SER A 178 11.28 13.59 -0.32
N GLU A 179 10.23 14.28 0.10
CA GLU A 179 9.96 14.41 1.52
C GLU A 179 9.81 13.01 2.16
N LEU A 180 10.38 12.84 3.37
CA LEU A 180 10.48 11.57 4.10
C LEU A 180 11.33 10.48 3.41
N ILE A 181 11.88 10.72 2.21
CA ILE A 181 12.70 9.77 1.45
C ILE A 181 13.94 10.50 0.94
N GLN A 182 14.84 10.82 1.86
CA GLN A 182 16.05 11.60 1.57
C GLN A 182 17.18 10.71 1.01
N SER A 183 16.93 10.08 -0.15
CA SER A 183 17.83 9.10 -0.77
C SER A 183 19.21 9.63 -1.17
N GLU A 184 19.40 10.94 -1.23
CA GLU A 184 20.69 11.55 -1.58
C GLU A 184 21.68 11.62 -0.42
N ASP A 185 21.20 11.36 0.82
CA ASP A 185 22.02 11.35 2.03
C ASP A 185 23.14 10.30 1.94
N GLU A 186 24.34 10.68 2.38
CA GLU A 186 25.55 9.85 2.33
C GLU A 186 25.42 8.55 3.12
N ILE A 187 24.53 8.49 4.12
CA ILE A 187 24.28 7.27 4.87
C ILE A 187 23.82 6.12 3.97
N PHE A 188 22.99 6.41 2.95
CA PHE A 188 22.48 5.38 2.05
C PHE A 188 23.54 4.95 1.04
N LYS A 189 24.36 5.88 0.54
CA LYS A 189 25.51 5.57 -0.32
C LYS A 189 26.50 4.65 0.41
N ALA A 190 26.86 4.99 1.64
CA ALA A 190 27.73 4.16 2.48
C ALA A 190 27.12 2.77 2.77
N PHE A 191 25.82 2.72 3.04
CA PHE A 191 25.10 1.47 3.25
C PHE A 191 25.12 0.56 2.00
N ILE A 192 24.89 1.12 0.81
CA ILE A 192 24.92 0.39 -0.46
C ILE A 192 26.32 -0.15 -0.74
N GLU A 193 27.36 0.68 -0.56
CA GLU A 193 28.74 0.26 -0.79
C GLU A 193 29.11 -0.92 0.11
N LYS A 194 28.79 -0.82 1.41
CA LYS A 194 28.99 -1.91 2.38
C LYS A 194 28.19 -3.18 2.02
N THR A 195 26.94 -3.03 1.60
CA THR A 195 26.05 -4.16 1.31
C THR A 195 26.47 -4.88 0.03
N THR A 196 26.92 -4.14 -0.97
CA THR A 196 27.20 -4.68 -2.31
C THR A 196 28.69 -4.92 -2.58
N ASN A 197 29.58 -4.46 -1.69
CA ASN A 197 31.04 -4.48 -1.87
C ASN A 197 31.47 -3.88 -3.22
N GLY A 198 30.83 -2.77 -3.63
CA GLY A 198 31.07 -2.09 -4.91
C GLY A 198 30.59 -2.86 -6.16
N ARG A 199 29.86 -3.98 -6.00
CA ARG A 199 29.45 -4.86 -7.11
C ARG A 199 27.99 -4.69 -7.53
N LEU A 200 27.32 -3.63 -7.10
CA LEU A 200 25.91 -3.36 -7.39
C LEU A 200 25.56 -3.56 -8.87
N ARG A 201 26.29 -2.90 -9.78
CA ARG A 201 26.03 -2.95 -11.23
C ARG A 201 26.44 -4.27 -11.91
N ARG A 202 27.15 -5.16 -11.22
CA ARG A 202 27.47 -6.52 -11.69
C ARG A 202 26.39 -7.54 -11.33
N THR A 203 25.48 -7.16 -10.44
CA THR A 203 24.37 -7.99 -9.99
C THR A 203 23.12 -7.63 -10.78
N PRO A 204 22.34 -8.60 -11.29
CA PRO A 204 21.05 -8.34 -11.94
C PRO A 204 20.14 -7.51 -11.05
N ILE A 205 19.37 -6.61 -11.64
CA ILE A 205 18.69 -5.54 -10.88
C ILE A 205 17.66 -6.08 -9.88
N TYR A 206 16.96 -7.17 -10.22
CA TYR A 206 16.02 -7.83 -9.31
C TYR A 206 16.73 -8.40 -8.07
N ILE A 207 17.87 -9.06 -8.27
CA ILE A 207 18.68 -9.63 -7.19
C ILE A 207 19.29 -8.53 -6.32
N ALA A 208 19.78 -7.46 -6.96
CA ALA A 208 20.28 -6.28 -6.26
C ALA A 208 19.20 -5.63 -5.38
N ALA A 209 18.00 -5.39 -5.92
CA ALA A 209 16.89 -4.84 -5.17
C ALA A 209 16.52 -5.72 -3.97
N LYS A 210 16.45 -7.02 -4.19
CA LYS A 210 16.09 -8.02 -3.17
C LYS A 210 17.12 -8.05 -2.02
N GLU A 211 18.41 -8.00 -2.35
CA GLU A 211 19.50 -7.94 -1.36
C GLU A 211 19.46 -6.66 -0.54
N LEU A 212 19.30 -5.52 -1.22
CA LEU A 212 19.25 -4.20 -0.60
C LEU A 212 18.05 -4.08 0.34
N VAL A 213 16.86 -4.51 -0.11
CA VAL A 213 15.65 -4.51 0.71
C VAL A 213 15.80 -5.41 1.94
N ARG A 214 16.31 -6.64 1.77
CA ARG A 214 16.61 -7.52 2.92
C ARG A 214 17.56 -6.84 3.88
N SER A 215 18.68 -6.31 3.38
CA SER A 215 19.71 -5.70 4.21
C SER A 215 19.20 -4.49 4.97
N ALA A 216 18.34 -3.68 4.36
CA ALA A 216 17.69 -2.54 4.97
C ALA A 216 16.72 -2.99 6.07
N ILE A 217 15.84 -3.96 5.80
CA ILE A 217 14.92 -4.54 6.77
C ILE A 217 15.66 -5.06 8.02
N LEU A 218 16.81 -5.69 7.82
CA LEU A 218 17.60 -6.28 8.90
C LEU A 218 18.33 -5.25 9.79
N GLN A 219 18.35 -3.96 9.42
CA GLN A 219 18.86 -2.90 10.30
C GLN A 219 17.92 -2.61 11.47
N PHE A 220 16.62 -2.87 11.30
CA PHE A 220 15.62 -2.51 12.31
C PHE A 220 15.41 -3.62 13.34
N ARG A 221 15.77 -3.33 14.60
CA ARG A 221 15.56 -4.24 15.73
C ARG A 221 14.16 -4.09 16.32
N ASN A 222 13.76 -2.85 16.62
CA ASN A 222 12.49 -2.54 17.26
C ASN A 222 11.56 -1.85 16.27
N VAL A 223 10.50 -2.55 15.88
CA VAL A 223 9.50 -2.04 14.94
C VAL A 223 8.13 -2.15 15.59
N GLU A 224 7.37 -1.07 15.55
CA GLU A 224 5.99 -1.01 16.04
C GLU A 224 5.03 -1.90 15.24
N GLY A 225 3.88 -2.19 15.82
CA GLY A 225 2.82 -2.98 15.17
C GLY A 225 1.99 -2.22 14.14
N GLY A 226 2.15 -0.89 14.05
CA GLY A 226 1.40 -0.03 13.13
C GLY A 226 2.09 1.29 12.89
N SER A 227 1.58 2.06 11.92
CA SER A 227 2.12 3.36 11.52
C SER A 227 1.11 4.49 11.60
N LEU A 228 -0.05 4.26 12.20
CA LEU A 228 -1.14 5.25 12.17
C LEU A 228 -1.18 5.99 13.49
N TYR A 229 -1.07 7.30 13.42
CA TYR A 229 -1.45 8.14 14.54
C TYR A 229 -2.98 8.21 14.61
N ARG A 230 -3.50 8.07 15.82
CA ARG A 230 -4.92 8.14 16.12
C ARG A 230 -5.13 9.07 17.30
N GLU A 231 -6.20 9.84 17.23
CA GLU A 231 -6.70 10.58 18.39
C GLU A 231 -7.21 9.61 19.47
N GLY A 232 -7.43 10.13 20.69
CA GLY A 232 -7.88 9.32 21.83
C GLY A 232 -9.19 8.55 21.61
N ASP A 233 -10.03 9.00 20.66
CA ASP A 233 -11.27 8.34 20.23
C ASP A 233 -11.09 7.32 19.09
N GLY A 234 -9.84 7.09 18.65
CA GLY A 234 -9.47 6.09 17.65
C GLY A 234 -9.59 6.55 16.19
N ARG A 235 -10.01 7.78 15.91
CA ARG A 235 -10.02 8.36 14.56
C ARG A 235 -8.60 8.54 14.04
N ILE A 236 -8.39 8.25 12.75
CA ILE A 236 -7.05 8.31 12.13
C ILE A 236 -6.76 9.78 11.80
N VAL A 237 -5.55 10.23 12.11
CA VAL A 237 -5.05 11.53 11.63
C VAL A 237 -4.24 11.31 10.36
N GLY A 238 -3.25 10.43 10.43
CA GLY A 238 -2.40 10.05 9.30
C GLY A 238 -1.34 9.06 9.71
N PHE A 239 -0.25 8.99 8.93
CA PHE A 239 0.88 8.14 9.26
C PHE A 239 1.82 8.85 10.25
N GLN A 240 2.18 8.15 11.32
CA GLN A 240 3.28 8.49 12.21
C GLN A 240 4.56 7.91 11.61
N LEU A 241 5.40 8.77 11.04
CA LEU A 241 6.72 8.40 10.56
C LEU A 241 7.67 9.60 10.67
N GLN A 242 8.96 9.30 10.73
CA GLN A 242 10.04 10.27 10.88
C GLN A 242 10.79 10.50 9.56
N GLY A 243 10.62 9.59 8.60
CA GLY A 243 11.30 9.61 7.31
C GLY A 243 12.61 8.82 7.31
N ALA A 244 13.15 8.60 6.12
CA ALA A 244 14.17 7.61 5.87
C ALA A 244 15.46 7.85 6.68
N VAL A 245 16.01 9.08 6.65
CA VAL A 245 17.27 9.37 7.36
C VAL A 245 17.08 9.27 8.87
N ALA A 246 16.06 9.92 9.43
CA ALA A 246 15.78 9.88 10.86
C ALA A 246 15.56 8.43 11.37
N ALA A 247 14.88 7.60 10.58
CA ALA A 247 14.63 6.21 10.92
C ALA A 247 15.90 5.34 11.04
N THR A 248 17.02 5.72 10.40
CA THR A 248 18.28 4.95 10.47
C THR A 248 18.94 4.99 11.85
N SER A 249 18.70 6.05 12.63
CA SER A 249 19.25 6.26 13.97
C SER A 249 18.20 6.11 15.08
N ALA A 250 16.93 5.94 14.71
CA ALA A 250 15.84 5.80 15.65
C ALA A 250 15.93 4.50 16.46
N THR A 251 15.62 4.59 17.75
CA THR A 251 15.55 3.40 18.63
C THR A 251 14.34 2.52 18.32
N GLN A 252 13.30 3.12 17.75
CA GLN A 252 12.04 2.49 17.38
C GLN A 252 11.53 3.12 16.08
N VAL A 253 11.03 2.28 15.18
CA VAL A 253 10.51 2.71 13.87
C VAL A 253 9.13 2.10 13.61
N THR A 254 8.37 2.73 12.73
CA THR A 254 7.08 2.20 12.28
C THR A 254 7.22 1.41 10.96
N PRO A 255 6.22 0.60 10.58
CA PRO A 255 6.14 0.00 9.24
C PRO A 255 6.34 0.98 8.06
N ALA A 256 5.81 2.20 8.16
CA ALA A 256 5.95 3.26 7.16
C ALA A 256 7.38 3.82 7.09
N ASP A 257 8.08 3.94 8.23
CA ASP A 257 9.50 4.28 8.23
C ASP A 257 10.34 3.22 7.50
N MET A 258 10.01 1.93 7.67
CA MET A 258 10.68 0.86 6.93
C MET A 258 10.46 0.99 5.41
N VAL A 259 9.26 1.37 4.99
CA VAL A 259 8.95 1.67 3.58
C VAL A 259 9.83 2.82 3.09
N CYS A 260 9.86 3.94 3.82
CA CYS A 260 10.69 5.10 3.47
C CYS A 260 12.18 4.74 3.33
N VAL A 261 12.73 3.97 4.27
CA VAL A 261 14.15 3.55 4.21
C VAL A 261 14.42 2.60 3.05
N CYS A 262 13.56 1.60 2.82
CA CYS A 262 13.77 0.68 1.69
C CYS A 262 13.71 1.41 0.36
N VAL A 263 12.77 2.35 0.20
CA VAL A 263 12.68 3.19 -1.00
C VAL A 263 13.92 4.09 -1.12
N ALA A 264 14.37 4.72 -0.03
CA ALA A 264 15.55 5.57 -0.06
C ALA A 264 16.82 4.81 -0.47
N VAL A 265 17.00 3.60 0.06
CA VAL A 265 18.10 2.69 -0.31
C VAL A 265 18.04 2.32 -1.79
N LEU A 266 16.86 1.97 -2.32
CA LEU A 266 16.72 1.61 -3.73
C LEU A 266 16.98 2.81 -4.65
N ARG A 267 16.44 3.99 -4.33
CA ARG A 267 16.69 5.23 -5.07
C ARG A 267 18.17 5.61 -5.09
N ALA A 268 18.83 5.54 -3.93
CA ALA A 268 20.27 5.77 -3.79
C ALA A 268 21.10 4.76 -4.60
N ALA A 269 20.60 3.54 -4.79
CA ALA A 269 21.23 2.52 -5.64
C ALA A 269 20.96 2.73 -7.15
N GLY A 270 20.19 3.77 -7.52
CA GLY A 270 19.80 4.05 -8.90
C GLY A 270 18.68 3.15 -9.42
N ILE A 271 17.88 2.58 -8.53
CA ILE A 271 16.68 1.80 -8.84
C ILE A 271 15.44 2.67 -8.54
N PRO A 272 14.61 3.02 -9.55
CA PRO A 272 13.40 3.79 -9.30
C PRO A 272 12.50 3.05 -8.33
N ALA A 273 12.10 3.73 -7.27
CA ALA A 273 11.29 3.15 -6.22
C ALA A 273 10.32 4.19 -5.63
N ARG A 274 9.19 3.73 -5.12
CA ARG A 274 8.17 4.60 -4.54
C ARG A 274 7.49 3.96 -3.33
N PRO A 275 7.09 4.76 -2.33
CA PRO A 275 6.13 4.28 -1.36
C PRO A 275 4.77 4.13 -2.07
N VAL A 276 3.91 3.28 -1.51
CA VAL A 276 2.50 3.24 -1.89
C VAL A 276 1.70 3.38 -0.62
N ILE A 277 0.85 4.40 -0.59
CA ILE A 277 -0.13 4.64 0.46
C ILE A 277 -1.40 3.98 -0.04
N GLY A 278 -2.01 3.12 0.76
CA GLY A 278 -3.19 2.40 0.34
C GLY A 278 -4.12 2.03 1.46
N ILE A 279 -5.23 1.41 1.07
CA ILE A 279 -6.26 0.93 1.98
C ILE A 279 -6.27 -0.59 1.92
N HIS A 280 -6.16 -1.23 3.09
CA HIS A 280 -6.37 -2.66 3.24
C HIS A 280 -7.82 -2.94 3.59
N SER A 281 -8.44 -3.87 2.86
CA SER A 281 -9.85 -4.21 3.06
C SER A 281 -10.16 -4.89 4.39
N GLY A 282 -9.20 -5.54 5.05
CA GLY A 282 -9.44 -6.32 6.27
C GLY A 282 -10.32 -7.56 6.09
N ASP A 283 -10.96 -7.71 4.93
CA ASP A 283 -11.81 -8.84 4.58
C ASP A 283 -10.99 -10.07 4.19
N GLY A 284 -11.40 -11.24 4.67
CA GLY A 284 -10.84 -12.54 4.32
C GLY A 284 -9.80 -13.05 5.31
N ASP A 285 -9.45 -14.33 5.17
CA ASP A 285 -8.56 -15.02 6.09
C ASP A 285 -7.16 -15.18 5.48
N SER A 286 -6.48 -14.05 5.22
CA SER A 286 -5.03 -14.12 4.97
C SER A 286 -4.35 -14.31 6.33
N GLY A 287 -4.34 -15.55 6.86
CA GLY A 287 -3.59 -15.92 8.08
C GLY A 287 -2.09 -15.62 8.02
N ASP A 288 -1.66 -15.24 6.83
CA ASP A 288 -0.32 -15.04 6.36
C ASP A 288 0.18 -13.59 6.42
N SER A 289 -0.71 -12.64 6.74
CA SER A 289 -0.43 -11.19 6.88
C SER A 289 -0.43 -10.78 8.35
N LYS A 290 0.49 -9.88 8.71
CA LYS A 290 0.58 -9.27 10.05
C LYS A 290 -0.42 -8.13 10.27
N ARG A 291 -1.15 -7.74 9.22
CA ARG A 291 -2.12 -6.64 9.31
C ARG A 291 -3.35 -7.06 10.12
N PRO A 292 -4.04 -6.12 10.76
CA PRO A 292 -5.25 -6.42 11.53
C PRO A 292 -6.32 -7.10 10.66
N LYS A 293 -6.74 -8.30 11.06
CA LYS A 293 -7.85 -9.02 10.42
C LYS A 293 -9.19 -8.35 10.75
N GLY A 294 -10.14 -8.42 9.82
CA GLY A 294 -11.52 -7.94 10.02
C GLY A 294 -11.67 -6.42 10.10
N ARG A 295 -10.58 -5.66 9.95
CA ARG A 295 -10.59 -4.20 10.05
C ARG A 295 -9.98 -3.55 8.82
N ARG A 296 -10.80 -2.73 8.15
CA ARG A 296 -10.35 -1.80 7.11
C ARG A 296 -9.40 -0.77 7.73
N THR A 297 -8.23 -0.60 7.13
CA THR A 297 -7.21 0.32 7.66
C THR A 297 -6.34 0.89 6.54
N PHE A 298 -5.80 2.08 6.77
CA PHE A 298 -4.65 2.55 6.00
C PHE A 298 -3.48 1.60 6.17
N CYS A 299 -2.67 1.54 5.13
CA CYS A 299 -1.45 0.78 5.10
C CYS A 299 -0.47 1.42 4.11
N SER A 300 0.78 0.99 4.18
CA SER A 300 1.79 1.33 3.20
C SER A 300 2.58 0.09 2.77
N TRP A 301 3.12 0.14 1.57
CA TRP A 301 4.13 -0.79 1.05
C TRP A 301 5.06 -0.03 0.13
N ALA A 302 5.98 -0.71 -0.52
CA ALA A 302 6.91 -0.11 -1.47
C ALA A 302 6.87 -0.85 -2.80
N GLU A 303 7.24 -0.14 -3.85
CA GLU A 303 7.42 -0.70 -5.20
C GLU A 303 8.76 -0.25 -5.76
N PHE A 304 9.38 -1.11 -6.57
CA PHE A 304 10.52 -0.73 -7.40
C PHE A 304 10.24 -1.08 -8.86
N HIS A 305 10.83 -0.32 -9.78
CA HIS A 305 10.60 -0.54 -11.20
C HIS A 305 11.58 -1.56 -11.77
N LEU A 306 11.07 -2.68 -12.28
CA LEU A 306 11.84 -3.67 -13.02
C LEU A 306 11.82 -3.29 -14.52
N PRO A 307 12.98 -3.04 -15.16
CA PRO A 307 13.05 -2.60 -16.55
C PRO A 307 12.25 -3.50 -17.50
N GLY A 308 11.41 -2.87 -18.32
CA GLY A 308 10.55 -3.55 -19.29
C GLY A 308 9.32 -4.25 -18.70
N ALA A 309 9.28 -4.51 -17.39
CA ALA A 309 8.23 -5.31 -16.74
C ALA A 309 7.18 -4.48 -15.99
N GLY A 310 7.61 -3.48 -15.22
CA GLY A 310 6.73 -2.60 -14.43
C GLY A 310 7.11 -2.50 -12.96
N TRP A 311 6.14 -2.09 -12.13
CA TRP A 311 6.32 -1.86 -10.69
C TRP A 311 6.15 -3.16 -9.90
N VAL A 312 7.25 -3.63 -9.32
CA VAL A 312 7.32 -4.84 -8.50
C VAL A 312 7.05 -4.47 -7.04
N PRO A 313 5.96 -4.95 -6.42
CA PRO A 313 5.63 -4.59 -5.06
C PRO A 313 6.39 -5.42 -4.03
N PHE A 314 6.66 -4.82 -2.88
CA PHE A 314 7.16 -5.52 -1.70
C PHE A 314 6.70 -4.84 -0.41
N ASP A 315 6.57 -5.61 0.67
CA ASP A 315 6.14 -5.11 1.98
C ASP A 315 7.20 -5.41 3.06
N PRO A 316 8.06 -4.44 3.40
CA PRO A 316 9.15 -4.63 4.34
C PRO A 316 8.71 -5.13 5.73
N PHE A 317 7.53 -4.69 6.18
CA PHE A 317 7.01 -5.08 7.48
C PHE A 317 6.55 -6.53 7.46
N GLU A 318 5.84 -6.95 6.41
CA GLU A 318 5.38 -8.33 6.24
C GLU A 318 6.55 -9.32 6.07
N MET A 319 7.60 -8.92 5.35
CA MET A 319 8.80 -9.72 5.11
C MET A 319 9.59 -10.05 6.41
N ARG A 320 9.48 -9.25 7.47
CA ARG A 320 10.18 -9.52 8.75
C ARG A 320 9.80 -10.87 9.35
N GLY A 321 10.71 -11.49 10.11
CA GLY A 321 10.41 -12.69 10.90
C GLY A 321 10.21 -13.99 10.11
N GLN A 322 10.25 -13.96 8.77
CA GLN A 322 10.05 -15.15 7.92
C GLN A 322 11.37 -15.89 7.61
N GLY A 323 12.31 -15.94 8.56
CA GLY A 323 13.66 -16.46 8.28
C GLY A 323 14.45 -15.62 7.26
N LEU A 324 14.03 -14.38 7.01
CA LEU A 324 14.58 -13.50 5.97
C LEU A 324 16.11 -13.36 6.05
N ARG A 325 16.70 -13.39 7.25
CA ARG A 325 18.15 -13.31 7.45
C ARG A 325 18.91 -14.46 6.80
N GLN A 326 18.34 -15.67 6.82
CA GLN A 326 18.95 -16.89 6.28
C GLN A 326 18.35 -17.29 4.92
N ALA A 327 17.37 -16.52 4.43
CA ALA A 327 16.67 -16.85 3.19
C ALA A 327 17.64 -16.83 2.00
N ASP A 328 17.60 -17.88 1.17
CA ASP A 328 18.33 -17.92 -0.09
C ASP A 328 17.80 -16.85 -1.04
N ILE A 329 18.70 -15.98 -1.52
CA ILE A 329 18.38 -14.87 -2.43
C ILE A 329 17.79 -15.35 -3.75
N ALA A 330 18.15 -16.57 -4.20
CA ALA A 330 17.67 -17.15 -5.45
C ALA A 330 16.25 -17.76 -5.35
N ARG A 331 15.71 -17.91 -4.13
CA ARG A 331 14.39 -18.50 -3.89
C ARG A 331 13.32 -17.42 -3.73
N PRO A 332 12.08 -17.64 -4.19
CA PRO A 332 10.98 -16.70 -3.97
C PRO A 332 10.79 -16.33 -2.51
N TRP A 333 10.65 -15.04 -2.24
CA TRP A 333 10.34 -14.54 -0.89
C TRP A 333 8.89 -14.05 -0.86
N ARG A 334 8.15 -14.49 0.16
CA ARG A 334 6.80 -13.97 0.40
C ARG A 334 6.90 -12.47 0.64
N TRP A 335 5.96 -11.72 0.08
CA TRP A 335 5.90 -10.25 0.20
C TRP A 335 7.02 -9.50 -0.52
N PHE A 336 7.76 -10.14 -1.43
CA PHE A 336 8.68 -9.49 -2.37
C PHE A 336 8.35 -9.96 -3.80
N GLY A 337 7.82 -9.06 -4.62
CA GLY A 337 7.32 -9.33 -5.96
C GLY A 337 6.01 -10.12 -5.97
N THR A 338 6.05 -11.37 -5.51
CA THR A 338 4.86 -12.23 -5.45
C THR A 338 4.06 -12.01 -4.16
N ILE A 339 2.83 -11.51 -4.31
CA ILE A 339 1.92 -11.19 -3.21
C ILE A 339 0.50 -11.69 -3.55
N LYS A 340 0.16 -12.87 -3.02
CA LYS A 340 -1.10 -13.61 -3.28
C LYS A 340 -2.38 -12.96 -2.73
N SER A 341 -2.24 -11.91 -1.94
CA SER A 341 -3.37 -11.17 -1.35
C SER A 341 -3.24 -9.68 -1.64
N MET A 342 -2.56 -9.33 -2.72
CA MET A 342 -2.38 -7.93 -3.11
C MET A 342 -3.70 -7.32 -3.57
N ASN A 343 -4.61 -8.13 -4.13
CA ASN A 343 -5.96 -7.68 -4.48
C ASN A 343 -6.81 -7.25 -3.27
N ARG A 344 -6.31 -7.39 -2.03
CA ARG A 344 -6.94 -6.88 -0.80
C ARG A 344 -6.47 -5.50 -0.39
N ARG A 345 -5.57 -4.91 -1.17
CA ARG A 345 -4.95 -3.60 -0.97
C ARG A 345 -5.20 -2.76 -2.21
N VAL A 346 -5.69 -1.54 -2.03
CA VAL A 346 -5.82 -0.57 -3.14
C VAL A 346 -4.83 0.55 -2.88
N GLY A 347 -3.89 0.76 -3.79
CA GLY A 347 -3.00 1.91 -3.77
C GLY A 347 -3.81 3.16 -4.06
N ILE A 348 -3.65 4.18 -3.24
CA ILE A 348 -4.33 5.47 -3.42
C ILE A 348 -3.34 6.60 -3.73
N ALA A 349 -2.08 6.53 -3.29
CA ALA A 349 -1.07 7.55 -3.58
C ALA A 349 0.35 6.96 -3.59
N TYR A 350 1.29 7.64 -4.24
CA TYR A 350 2.71 7.25 -4.31
C TYR A 350 3.67 8.18 -3.57
N ASP A 351 3.10 9.13 -2.82
CA ASP A 351 3.83 9.99 -1.92
C ASP A 351 3.01 10.11 -0.64
N PHE A 352 3.68 10.06 0.51
CA PHE A 352 3.02 10.29 1.80
C PHE A 352 2.52 11.73 1.86
N ALA A 353 3.26 12.64 1.22
CA ALA A 353 3.03 14.05 1.32
C ALA A 353 3.43 14.70 -0.01
N PRO A 354 2.49 14.85 -0.94
CA PRO A 354 2.77 15.38 -2.28
C PRO A 354 3.07 16.88 -2.23
N PHE A 355 4.31 17.25 -1.86
CA PHE A 355 4.74 18.63 -1.71
C PHE A 355 5.05 19.27 -3.05
N ASN A 356 4.09 20.07 -3.50
CA ASN A 356 4.27 21.27 -4.33
C ASN A 356 3.04 22.22 -4.24
N HIS A 357 2.01 21.87 -3.44
CA HIS A 357 0.69 22.52 -3.55
C HIS A 357 -0.01 22.82 -2.20
N GLY A 358 0.55 22.44 -1.04
CA GLY A 358 -0.11 22.67 0.24
C GLY A 358 0.74 22.31 1.47
N ARG A 359 0.09 22.27 2.63
CA ARG A 359 0.66 21.87 3.93
C ARG A 359 0.20 20.47 4.31
N VAL A 360 1.03 19.79 5.11
CA VAL A 360 0.66 18.65 5.95
C VAL A 360 0.89 19.07 7.40
N LEU A 361 -0.12 18.97 8.26
CA LEU A 361 0.08 19.17 9.71
C LEU A 361 0.37 17.84 10.38
N GLY A 362 1.64 17.61 10.69
CA GLY A 362 2.11 16.50 11.51
C GLY A 362 2.14 15.15 10.78
N TYR A 363 0.97 14.63 10.40
CA TYR A 363 0.81 13.22 10.02
C TYR A 363 0.38 13.09 8.54
N PRO A 364 1.33 12.81 7.62
CA PRO A 364 1.04 12.68 6.20
C PRO A 364 0.18 11.46 5.87
N ALA A 365 -0.63 11.51 4.81
CA ALA A 365 -1.55 10.42 4.43
C ALA A 365 -1.93 10.40 2.94
N GLY A 366 -1.07 10.91 2.06
CA GLY A 366 -1.30 10.93 0.61
C GLY A 366 -2.15 12.11 0.12
N TRP A 367 -2.30 13.14 0.96
CA TRP A 367 -3.05 14.35 0.65
C TRP A 367 -2.42 15.56 1.36
N VAL A 368 -2.69 16.75 0.83
CA VAL A 368 -2.26 18.05 1.35
C VAL A 368 -3.43 19.03 1.32
N TYR A 369 -3.34 20.11 2.10
CA TYR A 369 -4.36 21.14 2.10
C TYR A 369 -3.79 22.55 2.17
N ARG A 370 -4.60 23.52 1.75
CA ARG A 370 -4.37 24.95 1.88
C ARG A 370 -5.67 25.59 2.34
N LEU A 371 -5.63 26.29 3.46
CA LEU A 371 -6.73 27.15 3.91
C LEU A 371 -6.25 28.59 3.90
N GLU A 372 -7.02 29.42 3.24
CA GLU A 372 -6.83 30.86 3.20
C GLU A 372 -7.88 31.48 4.12
N SER A 373 -7.45 32.38 4.99
CA SER A 373 -8.32 33.04 5.97
C SER A 373 -8.03 34.53 5.97
N SER A 374 -9.08 35.34 6.12
CA SER A 374 -8.91 36.79 6.31
C SER A 374 -8.43 37.14 7.72
N ASP A 375 -8.66 36.25 8.68
CA ASP A 375 -8.24 36.39 10.08
C ASP A 375 -7.25 35.28 10.47
N PRO A 376 -6.41 35.45 11.51
CA PRO A 376 -5.59 34.37 12.04
C PRO A 376 -6.45 33.16 12.45
N ILE A 377 -6.09 31.97 11.94
CA ILE A 377 -6.77 30.73 12.34
C ILE A 377 -6.23 30.32 13.72
N VAL A 378 -7.04 30.50 14.76
CA VAL A 378 -6.74 30.05 16.13
C VAL A 378 -7.43 28.69 16.37
N GLY A 379 -6.79 27.80 17.12
CA GLY A 379 -7.41 26.53 17.53
C GLY A 379 -7.63 25.51 16.41
N PHE A 380 -6.82 25.52 15.35
CA PHE A 380 -6.93 24.55 14.27
C PHE A 380 -6.51 23.15 14.73
N GLY A 381 -7.48 22.24 14.83
CA GLY A 381 -7.23 20.86 15.24
C GLY A 381 -6.45 20.07 14.18
N LEU A 382 -5.89 18.93 14.59
CA LEU A 382 -5.31 18.00 13.63
C LEU A 382 -6.40 17.50 12.67
N PRO A 383 -6.13 17.46 11.36
CA PRO A 383 -7.09 16.96 10.40
C PRO A 383 -7.31 15.47 10.57
N ILE A 384 -8.56 15.06 10.54
CA ILE A 384 -8.95 13.67 10.69
C ILE A 384 -9.13 13.06 9.32
N THR A 385 -8.43 11.95 9.08
CA THR A 385 -8.54 11.19 7.85
C THR A 385 -9.43 9.97 8.05
N SER A 386 -10.49 9.87 7.27
CA SER A 386 -11.32 8.67 7.21
C SER A 386 -11.17 7.96 5.87
N ILE A 387 -11.20 6.64 5.88
CA ILE A 387 -11.10 5.80 4.68
C ILE A 387 -12.42 5.12 4.38
N GLN A 388 -12.70 4.97 3.09
CA GLN A 388 -13.79 4.16 2.59
C GLN A 388 -13.24 3.08 1.68
N MET A 389 -13.68 1.86 1.89
CA MET A 389 -13.40 0.73 1.00
C MET A 389 -14.57 -0.22 1.09
N ILE A 390 -15.29 -0.38 -0.02
CA ILE A 390 -16.44 -1.27 -0.16
C ILE A 390 -16.09 -2.30 -1.21
N GLY A 391 -15.99 -3.58 -0.82
CA GLY A 391 -15.73 -4.67 -1.74
C GLY A 391 -16.91 -4.88 -2.70
N ARG A 392 -16.62 -4.96 -3.99
CA ARG A 392 -17.59 -5.32 -5.05
C ARG A 392 -17.43 -6.76 -5.53
N GLY A 393 -16.48 -7.50 -4.96
CA GLY A 393 -16.20 -8.90 -5.29
C GLY A 393 -15.24 -9.05 -6.48
N THR A 394 -15.16 -10.26 -7.01
CA THR A 394 -14.35 -10.56 -8.20
C THR A 394 -14.95 -9.86 -9.42
N VAL A 395 -14.10 -9.22 -10.21
CA VAL A 395 -14.52 -8.50 -11.43
C VAL A 395 -14.11 -9.33 -12.64
N ARG A 396 -14.93 -9.32 -13.69
CA ARG A 396 -14.59 -9.91 -14.99
C ARG A 396 -14.30 -8.77 -15.99
N PRO A 397 -13.41 -9.02 -16.98
CA PRO A 397 -13.17 -8.14 -18.13
C PRO A 397 -14.43 -7.50 -18.71
#